data_AF-A0A838F6L1-F1
#
_entry.id   AF-A0A838F6L1-F1
#
_cell.length_a   1.000
_cell.length_b   1.000
_cell.length_c   1.000
_cell.angle_alpha   90.00
_cell.angle_beta   90.00
_cell.angle_gamma   90.00
#
_symmetry.space_group_name_H-M   'P 1'
#
loop_
_entity.id
_entity.type
_entity.pdbx_description
1 polymer ?
#
loop_
_entity_poly.entity_id
_entity_poly.type
_entity_poly.pdbx_seq_one_letter_code
_entity_poly.pdbx_strand_id
1 'polypeptide(L)'
;MENRDQNQQREEQEDDQPDEKFSDEEILNKIDKDAAEEPEGEMTSETDGGEGNDLLSKFGLSRKDKHKKEIAEHKQKAEEANDRYLRLYAEFENYKKRNIKDRFEFSRLAGIEIINALLPVIDDFSRAMRQMEASQDINALQEGVKLIHQKLRNILESKGLKQMNSVGEIFNPELHEAISQIAVQDETLKGRVTDEIECGYYLNEKIIRHAKVVVGS
;
A
#
# COMPACT_ATOMS: atom_id res chain seq x y z
N MET A 1 5.27 14.20 46.89
CA MET A 1 4.44 13.33 46.02
C MET A 1 3.99 14.14 44.80
N GLU A 2 4.93 14.77 44.09
CA GLU A 2 4.60 15.72 43.00
C GLU A 2 5.40 15.47 41.70
N ASN A 3 6.23 14.41 41.65
CA ASN A 3 7.06 14.09 40.47
C ASN A 3 6.68 12.77 39.78
N ARG A 4 5.45 12.27 40.00
CA ARG A 4 4.89 11.14 39.23
C ARG A 4 3.88 11.57 38.17
N ASP A 5 3.23 12.71 38.36
CA ASP A 5 2.17 13.18 37.46
C ASP A 5 2.68 14.00 36.26
N GLN A 6 3.94 14.45 36.25
CA GLN A 6 4.53 15.12 35.07
C GLN A 6 5.05 14.14 34.02
N ASN A 7 5.24 12.87 34.36
CA ASN A 7 5.71 11.85 33.41
C ASN A 7 4.56 11.07 32.75
N GLN A 8 3.33 11.17 33.27
CA GLN A 8 2.14 10.57 32.65
C GLN A 8 1.44 11.48 31.63
N GLN A 9 1.80 12.76 31.54
CA GLN A 9 1.29 13.69 30.52
C GLN A 9 2.23 13.86 29.31
N ARG A 10 3.35 13.12 29.27
CA ARG A 10 4.31 13.13 28.14
C ARG A 10 4.25 11.89 27.24
N GLU A 11 3.45 10.88 27.60
CA GLU A 11 3.31 9.63 26.84
C GLU A 11 2.06 9.59 25.94
N GLU A 12 1.26 10.66 25.88
CA GLU A 12 0.06 10.75 25.00
C GLU A 12 0.24 11.74 23.82
N GLN A 13 1.48 12.09 23.48
CA GLN A 13 1.81 12.85 22.27
C GLN A 13 2.85 12.09 21.43
N GLU A 14 2.52 10.87 21.02
CA GLU A 14 3.18 10.24 19.88
C GLU A 14 2.31 10.46 18.64
N ASP A 15 2.82 11.36 17.79
CA ASP A 15 2.52 11.60 16.38
C ASP A 15 1.39 10.76 15.74
N ASP A 16 0.16 11.26 15.80
CA ASP A 16 -0.86 11.01 14.78
C ASP A 16 -0.61 11.99 13.62
N GLN A 17 0.50 11.80 12.92
CA GLN A 17 0.67 12.43 11.61
C GLN A 17 -0.19 11.64 10.61
N PRO A 18 -1.05 12.31 9.82
CA PRO A 18 -1.81 11.62 8.80
C PRO A 18 -0.81 10.95 7.86
N ASP A 19 -1.03 9.66 7.53
CA ASP A 19 -0.36 8.98 6.42
C ASP A 19 -0.53 9.84 5.16
N GLU A 20 0.43 10.74 4.92
CA GLU A 20 0.55 11.45 3.66
C GLU A 20 0.76 10.36 2.62
N LYS A 21 -0.29 10.07 1.85
CA LYS A 21 -0.20 9.29 0.63
C LYS A 21 0.66 10.07 -0.35
N PHE A 22 1.97 9.99 -0.15
CA PHE A 22 2.94 10.39 -1.14
C PHE A 22 2.64 9.60 -2.40
N SER A 23 2.63 10.29 -3.53
CA SER A 23 2.62 9.60 -4.81
C SER A 23 3.82 8.66 -4.87
N ASP A 24 3.64 7.48 -5.45
CA ASP A 24 4.70 6.45 -5.50
C ASP A 24 6.01 6.96 -6.14
N GLU A 25 5.95 8.05 -6.91
CA GLU A 25 7.06 8.78 -7.54
C GLU A 25 7.86 9.65 -6.54
N GLU A 26 7.22 10.20 -5.51
CA GLU A 26 7.87 10.97 -4.44
C GLU A 26 8.70 10.08 -3.50
N ILE A 27 8.30 8.81 -3.35
CA ILE A 27 9.05 7.82 -2.56
C ILE A 27 10.38 7.46 -3.25
N LEU A 28 10.36 7.31 -4.58
CA LEU A 28 11.56 7.05 -5.38
C LEU A 28 12.58 8.21 -5.27
N ASN A 29 12.09 9.45 -5.31
CA ASN A 29 12.95 10.63 -5.21
C ASN A 29 13.53 10.88 -3.80
N LYS A 30 12.84 10.45 -2.74
CA LYS A 30 13.36 10.53 -1.37
C LYS A 30 14.50 9.53 -1.13
N ILE A 31 14.39 8.31 -1.67
CA ILE A 31 15.40 7.25 -1.49
C ILE A 31 16.74 7.58 -2.14
N ASP A 32 16.74 8.26 -3.30
CA ASP A 32 18.00 8.66 -3.96
C ASP A 32 18.72 9.82 -3.22
N LYS A 33 18.07 10.50 -2.28
CA LYS A 33 18.63 11.66 -1.54
C LYS A 33 19.35 11.26 -0.25
N ASP A 34 18.93 10.18 0.40
CA ASP A 34 19.51 9.71 1.67
C ASP A 34 20.80 8.89 1.49
N ALA A 35 21.15 8.51 0.25
CA ALA A 35 22.35 7.73 -0.08
C ALA A 35 23.65 8.57 -0.16
N ALA A 36 23.60 9.88 0.08
CA ALA A 36 24.72 10.80 -0.17
C ALA A 36 25.47 11.28 1.09
N GLU A 37 25.09 10.85 2.29
CA GLU A 37 25.77 11.24 3.53
C GLU A 37 26.53 10.05 4.14
N GLU A 38 27.84 9.97 3.87
CA GLU A 38 28.77 9.11 4.62
C GLU A 38 29.18 9.79 5.95
N PRO A 39 29.30 9.06 7.08
CA PRO A 39 29.79 9.63 8.32
C PRO A 39 31.33 9.58 8.37
N GLU A 40 31.97 10.75 8.29
CA GLU A 40 33.41 10.90 8.56
C GLU A 40 33.70 10.80 10.07
N GLY A 41 34.53 9.84 10.47
CA GLY A 41 35.03 9.68 11.84
C GLY A 41 36.53 9.90 11.93
N GLU A 42 36.96 11.12 12.27
CA GLU A 42 38.34 11.43 12.63
C GLU A 42 38.66 10.93 14.05
N MET A 43 39.83 10.30 14.24
CA MET A 43 40.37 9.95 15.55
C MET A 43 41.83 10.42 15.65
N THR A 44 42.07 11.48 16.40
CA THR A 44 43.41 11.99 16.71
C THR A 44 43.95 11.30 17.97
N SER A 45 45.20 10.84 17.92
CA SER A 45 45.91 10.26 19.06
C SER A 45 47.09 11.15 19.45
N GLU A 46 47.05 11.73 20.64
CA GLU A 46 48.22 12.30 21.31
C GLU A 46 48.72 11.33 22.39
N THR A 47 50.03 11.08 22.40
CA THR A 47 50.74 10.35 23.46
C THR A 47 51.68 11.31 24.17
N ASP A 48 51.67 11.32 25.50
CA ASP A 48 52.75 11.89 26.32
C ASP A 48 53.18 10.91 27.44
N GLY A 49 54.46 10.97 27.80
CA GLY A 49 55.20 9.97 28.58
C GLY A 49 55.43 10.30 30.07
N GLY A 50 56.18 9.43 30.77
CA GLY A 50 56.73 9.70 32.11
C GLY A 50 56.97 8.51 33.06
N GLU A 51 58.17 7.92 32.99
CA GLU A 51 59.12 7.39 34.02
C GLU A 51 58.72 6.51 35.26
N GLY A 52 59.36 5.32 35.37
CA GLY A 52 60.16 4.84 36.54
C GLY A 52 59.54 4.03 37.72
N ASN A 53 59.78 2.70 37.79
CA ASN A 53 60.33 1.91 38.96
C ASN A 53 60.29 0.37 38.71
N ASP A 54 61.37 -0.35 39.00
CA ASP A 54 61.83 -1.55 38.25
C ASP A 54 61.56 -2.95 38.87
N LEU A 55 60.64 -3.10 39.82
CA LEU A 55 60.22 -4.44 40.32
C LEU A 55 58.69 -4.63 40.40
N LEU A 56 57.93 -3.53 40.37
CA LEU A 56 56.48 -3.52 40.08
C LEU A 56 56.20 -3.51 38.56
N SER A 57 57.24 -3.21 37.78
CA SER A 57 57.21 -3.10 36.32
C SER A 57 56.83 -4.43 35.66
N LYS A 58 57.41 -5.57 36.06
CA LYS A 58 57.18 -6.86 35.37
C LYS A 58 55.73 -7.38 35.43
N PHE A 59 55.06 -7.24 36.58
CA PHE A 59 53.64 -7.63 36.72
C PHE A 59 52.68 -6.57 36.13
N GLY A 60 53.03 -5.28 36.24
CA GLY A 60 52.27 -4.17 35.64
C GLY A 60 52.38 -4.09 34.11
N LEU A 61 53.55 -4.41 33.55
CA LEU A 61 53.82 -4.55 32.11
C LEU A 61 53.04 -5.75 31.56
N SER A 62 53.11 -6.92 32.21
CA SER A 62 52.35 -8.10 31.80
C SER A 62 50.83 -7.89 31.79
N ARG A 63 50.27 -7.14 32.74
CA ARG A 63 48.85 -6.74 32.73
C ARG A 63 48.55 -5.68 31.67
N LYS A 64 49.39 -4.65 31.52
CA LYS A 64 49.21 -3.62 30.47
C LYS A 64 49.29 -4.21 29.06
N ASP A 65 50.19 -5.16 28.82
CA ASP A 65 50.33 -5.83 27.53
C ASP A 65 49.14 -6.77 27.26
N LYS A 66 48.62 -7.45 28.29
CA LYS A 66 47.38 -8.23 28.19
C LYS A 66 46.17 -7.35 27.88
N HIS A 67 46.01 -6.22 28.57
CA HIS A 67 44.93 -5.27 28.29
C HIS A 67 45.05 -4.60 26.93
N LYS A 68 46.27 -4.25 26.48
CA LYS A 68 46.49 -3.76 25.11
C LYS A 68 46.08 -4.78 24.07
N LYS A 69 46.39 -6.07 24.30
CA LYS A 69 45.98 -7.16 23.41
C LYS A 69 44.46 -7.35 23.41
N GLU A 70 43.82 -7.34 24.57
CA GLU A 70 42.35 -7.40 24.69
C GLU A 70 41.66 -6.22 23.99
N ILE A 71 42.18 -5.00 24.16
CA ILE A 71 41.67 -3.80 23.47
C ILE A 71 41.83 -3.93 21.94
N ALA A 72 42.98 -4.42 21.47
CA ALA A 72 43.21 -4.64 20.04
C ALA A 72 42.25 -5.72 19.47
N GLU A 73 42.07 -6.83 20.18
CA GLU A 73 41.13 -7.90 19.79
C GLU A 73 39.66 -7.40 19.77
N HIS A 74 39.25 -6.58 20.74
CA HIS A 74 37.92 -5.99 20.78
C HIS A 74 37.71 -4.94 19.68
N LYS A 75 38.71 -4.11 19.37
CA LYS A 75 38.66 -3.17 18.24
C LYS A 75 38.52 -3.91 16.91
N GLN A 76 39.32 -4.95 16.69
CA GLN A 76 39.21 -5.77 15.47
C GLN A 76 37.82 -6.41 15.34
N LYS A 77 37.26 -6.97 16.42
CA LYS A 77 35.90 -7.52 16.40
C LYS A 77 34.83 -6.46 16.12
N ALA A 78 35.03 -5.24 16.59
CA ALA A 78 34.13 -4.12 16.33
C ALA A 78 34.19 -3.69 14.86
N GLU A 79 35.39 -3.61 14.27
CA GLU A 79 35.58 -3.35 12.84
C GLU A 79 34.94 -4.46 11.99
N GLU A 80 35.19 -5.73 12.29
CA GLU A 80 34.57 -6.88 11.60
C GLU A 80 33.03 -6.91 11.74
N ALA A 81 32.49 -6.42 12.86
CA ALA A 81 31.05 -6.28 13.04
C ALA A 81 30.49 -5.09 12.23
N ASN A 82 31.21 -3.96 12.20
CA ASN A 82 30.83 -2.78 11.44
C ASN A 82 30.84 -3.07 9.93
N ASP A 83 31.87 -3.74 9.41
CA ASP A 83 31.94 -4.14 8.01
C ASP A 83 30.80 -5.07 7.61
N ARG A 84 30.43 -6.01 8.49
CA ARG A 84 29.25 -6.87 8.29
C ARG A 84 27.96 -6.07 8.31
N TYR A 85 27.83 -5.11 9.22
CA TYR A 85 26.67 -4.24 9.30
C TYR A 85 26.52 -3.39 8.05
N LEU A 86 27.59 -2.71 7.59
CA LEU A 86 27.58 -1.88 6.38
C LEU A 86 27.21 -2.71 5.14
N ARG A 87 27.74 -3.93 5.01
CA ARG A 87 27.36 -4.83 3.92
C ARG A 87 25.89 -5.22 4.00
N LEU A 88 25.41 -5.62 5.17
CA LEU A 88 24.02 -6.00 5.36
C LEU A 88 23.07 -4.82 5.09
N TYR A 89 23.45 -3.62 5.51
CA TYR A 89 22.72 -2.40 5.25
C TYR A 89 22.64 -2.10 3.75
N ALA A 90 23.76 -2.21 3.02
CA ALA A 90 23.78 -2.06 1.58
C ALA A 90 22.93 -3.15 0.86
N GLU A 91 22.98 -4.39 1.32
CA GLU A 91 22.11 -5.47 0.80
C GLU A 91 20.63 -5.18 1.07
N PHE A 92 20.30 -4.65 2.25
CA PHE A 92 18.95 -4.27 2.63
C PHE A 92 18.41 -3.10 1.80
N GLU A 93 19.20 -2.05 1.59
CA GLU A 93 18.82 -0.92 0.74
C GLU A 93 18.60 -1.36 -0.72
N ASN A 94 19.48 -2.22 -1.26
CA ASN A 94 19.29 -2.81 -2.58
C ASN A 94 18.01 -3.67 -2.65
N TYR A 95 17.74 -4.47 -1.62
CA TYR A 95 16.52 -5.27 -1.52
C TYR A 95 15.27 -4.37 -1.49
N LYS A 96 15.28 -3.31 -0.68
CA LYS A 96 14.17 -2.35 -0.57
C LYS A 96 13.90 -1.67 -1.91
N LYS A 97 14.94 -1.17 -2.60
CA LYS A 97 14.82 -0.56 -3.93
C LYS A 97 14.24 -1.54 -4.96
N ARG A 98 14.72 -2.79 -4.95
CA ARG A 98 14.18 -3.85 -5.81
C ARG A 98 12.72 -4.18 -5.49
N ASN A 99 12.38 -4.30 -4.22
CA ASN A 99 11.03 -4.65 -3.78
C ASN A 99 10.00 -3.58 -4.19
N ILE A 100 10.34 -2.30 -4.04
CA ILE A 100 9.50 -1.19 -4.48
C ILE A 100 9.28 -1.26 -6.00
N LYS A 101 10.35 -1.50 -6.77
CA LYS A 101 10.26 -1.65 -8.22
C LYS A 101 9.38 -2.84 -8.62
N ASP A 102 9.55 -3.99 -7.98
CA ASP A 102 8.75 -5.18 -8.25
C ASP A 102 7.27 -4.94 -7.88
N ARG A 103 6.99 -4.22 -6.79
CA ARG A 103 5.64 -3.82 -6.39
C ARG A 103 5.00 -2.87 -7.40
N PHE A 104 5.76 -1.92 -7.93
CA PHE A 104 5.30 -1.01 -8.97
C PHE A 104 4.94 -1.77 -10.26
N GLU A 105 5.83 -2.65 -10.71
CA GLU A 105 5.57 -3.49 -11.87
C GLU A 105 4.35 -4.40 -11.65
N PHE A 106 4.22 -5.02 -10.48
CA PHE A 106 3.06 -5.83 -10.15
C PHE A 106 1.76 -5.02 -10.23
N SER A 107 1.73 -3.81 -9.66
CA SER A 107 0.57 -2.91 -9.73
C SER A 107 0.22 -2.54 -11.17
N ARG A 108 1.22 -2.19 -11.98
CA ARG A 108 1.06 -1.86 -13.40
C ARG A 108 0.49 -3.01 -14.22
N LEU A 109 0.88 -4.24 -13.91
CA LEU A 109 0.46 -5.44 -14.62
C LEU A 109 -0.81 -6.09 -14.05
N ALA A 110 -1.27 -5.70 -12.86
CA ALA A 110 -2.45 -6.28 -12.19
C ALA A 110 -3.73 -6.20 -13.04
N GLY A 111 -3.85 -5.16 -13.89
CA GLY A 111 -5.01 -4.98 -14.77
C GLY A 111 -4.99 -5.84 -16.05
N ILE A 112 -3.87 -6.47 -16.40
CA ILE A 112 -3.70 -7.17 -17.69
C ILE A 112 -4.72 -8.29 -17.86
N GLU A 113 -4.99 -9.04 -16.80
CA GLU A 113 -5.92 -10.17 -16.86
C GLU A 113 -7.35 -9.72 -17.21
N ILE A 114 -7.79 -8.61 -16.62
CA ILE A 114 -9.12 -8.04 -16.90
C ILE A 114 -9.16 -7.46 -18.31
N ILE A 115 -8.13 -6.73 -18.73
CA ILE A 115 -8.04 -6.16 -20.08
C ILE A 115 -8.13 -7.28 -21.12
N ASN A 116 -7.34 -8.34 -20.96
CA ASN A 116 -7.36 -9.49 -21.86
C ASN A 116 -8.72 -10.19 -21.89
N ALA A 117 -9.41 -10.28 -20.75
CA ALA A 117 -10.76 -10.84 -20.68
C ALA A 117 -11.80 -9.96 -21.40
N LEU A 118 -11.58 -8.64 -21.48
CA LEU A 118 -12.48 -7.69 -22.14
C LEU A 118 -12.22 -7.52 -23.64
N LEU A 119 -11.05 -7.88 -24.16
CA LEU A 119 -10.74 -7.80 -25.60
C LEU A 119 -11.80 -8.48 -26.49
N PRO A 120 -12.29 -9.71 -26.19
CA PRO A 120 -13.32 -10.34 -27.00
C PRO A 120 -14.67 -9.61 -27.00
N VAL A 121 -14.94 -8.73 -26.03
CA VAL A 121 -16.14 -7.89 -26.00
C VAL A 121 -15.96 -6.70 -26.94
N ILE A 122 -14.78 -6.08 -26.95
CA ILE A 122 -14.42 -4.99 -27.86
C ILE A 122 -14.46 -5.46 -29.32
N ASP A 123 -13.95 -6.68 -29.58
CA ASP A 123 -14.01 -7.28 -30.91
C ASP A 123 -15.44 -7.52 -31.39
N ASP A 124 -16.31 -7.97 -30.47
CA ASP A 124 -17.72 -8.21 -30.78
C ASP A 124 -18.48 -6.90 -31.02
N PHE A 125 -18.22 -5.84 -30.24
CA PHE A 125 -18.74 -4.51 -30.53
C PHE A 125 -18.28 -4.01 -31.90
N SER A 126 -16.99 -4.17 -32.23
CA SER A 126 -16.44 -3.76 -33.52
C SER A 126 -17.06 -4.53 -34.69
N ARG A 127 -17.43 -5.80 -34.47
CA ARG A 127 -18.19 -6.60 -35.45
C ARG A 127 -19.64 -6.12 -35.57
N ALA A 128 -20.31 -5.86 -34.45
CA ALA A 128 -21.68 -5.35 -34.44
C ALA A 128 -21.79 -3.98 -35.13
N MET A 129 -20.84 -3.07 -34.90
CA MET A 129 -20.80 -1.75 -35.55
C MET A 129 -20.69 -1.85 -37.07
N ARG A 130 -19.81 -2.73 -37.60
CA ARG A 130 -19.73 -2.97 -39.04
C ARG A 130 -21.03 -3.54 -39.64
N GLN A 131 -21.74 -4.34 -38.86
CA GLN A 131 -23.02 -4.90 -39.30
C GLN A 131 -24.15 -3.86 -39.28
N MET A 132 -24.11 -2.87 -38.38
CA MET A 132 -25.03 -1.73 -38.38
C MET A 132 -24.90 -0.87 -39.64
N GLU A 133 -23.68 -0.69 -40.15
CA GLU A 133 -23.46 0.07 -41.38
C GLU A 133 -24.03 -0.64 -42.62
N ALA A 134 -24.10 -1.97 -42.59
CA ALA A 134 -24.49 -2.79 -43.73
C ALA A 134 -25.97 -3.22 -43.73
N SER A 135 -26.66 -3.21 -42.58
CA SER A 135 -28.01 -3.75 -42.42
C SER A 135 -28.93 -2.77 -41.68
N GLN A 136 -30.19 -2.68 -42.14
CA GLN A 136 -31.24 -1.90 -41.47
C GLN A 136 -32.15 -2.76 -40.58
N ASP A 137 -31.81 -4.02 -40.34
CA ASP A 137 -32.58 -4.88 -39.43
C ASP A 137 -32.30 -4.50 -37.96
N ILE A 138 -33.19 -3.65 -37.43
CA ILE A 138 -33.14 -3.15 -36.05
C ILE A 138 -33.28 -4.29 -35.03
N ASN A 139 -34.05 -5.33 -35.34
CA ASN A 139 -34.28 -6.44 -34.40
C ASN A 139 -33.02 -7.30 -34.24
N ALA A 140 -32.41 -7.67 -35.36
CA ALA A 140 -31.14 -8.40 -35.36
C ALA A 140 -30.03 -7.59 -34.66
N LEU A 141 -30.03 -6.28 -34.84
CA LEU A 141 -29.10 -5.38 -34.16
C LEU A 141 -29.33 -5.36 -32.64
N GLN A 142 -30.58 -5.19 -32.21
CA GLN A 142 -30.92 -5.15 -30.78
C GLN A 142 -30.53 -6.47 -30.09
N GLU A 143 -30.74 -7.61 -30.76
CA GLU A 143 -30.33 -8.92 -30.27
C GLU A 143 -28.79 -9.02 -30.17
N GLY A 144 -28.06 -8.59 -31.21
CA GLY A 144 -26.60 -8.55 -31.20
C GLY A 144 -26.04 -7.74 -30.02
N VAL A 145 -26.59 -6.54 -29.77
CA VAL A 145 -26.16 -5.69 -28.64
C VAL A 145 -26.48 -6.36 -27.29
N LYS A 146 -27.66 -6.98 -27.15
CA LYS A 146 -28.02 -7.73 -25.93
C LYS A 146 -27.05 -8.88 -25.65
N LEU A 147 -26.65 -9.63 -26.68
CA LEU A 147 -25.68 -10.72 -26.54
C LEU A 147 -24.31 -10.21 -26.08
N ILE A 148 -23.84 -9.08 -26.63
CA ILE A 148 -22.57 -8.47 -26.21
C ILE A 148 -22.64 -8.00 -24.77
N HIS A 149 -23.74 -7.35 -24.38
CA HIS A 149 -23.96 -6.92 -22.99
C HIS A 149 -23.96 -8.10 -22.03
N GLN A 150 -24.66 -9.20 -22.36
CA GLN A 150 -24.68 -10.39 -21.54
C GLN A 150 -23.29 -11.05 -21.44
N LYS A 151 -22.53 -11.10 -22.55
CA LYS A 151 -21.15 -11.59 -22.54
C LYS A 151 -20.26 -10.75 -21.62
N LEU A 152 -20.34 -9.43 -21.70
CA LEU A 152 -19.60 -8.51 -20.82
C LEU A 152 -19.92 -8.77 -19.35
N ARG A 153 -21.21 -8.86 -19.00
CA ARG A 153 -21.66 -9.12 -17.63
C ARG A 153 -21.10 -10.44 -17.11
N ASN A 154 -21.22 -11.52 -17.89
CA ASN A 154 -20.73 -12.85 -17.50
C ASN A 154 -19.21 -12.86 -17.30
N ILE A 155 -18.45 -12.16 -18.14
CA ILE A 155 -16.99 -12.05 -18.00
C ILE A 155 -16.63 -11.33 -16.70
N LEU A 156 -17.26 -10.19 -16.43
CA LEU A 156 -16.99 -9.43 -15.20
C LEU A 156 -17.41 -10.20 -13.94
N GLU A 157 -18.56 -10.90 -13.97
CA GLU A 157 -18.99 -11.80 -12.90
C GLU A 157 -17.97 -12.92 -12.64
N SER A 158 -17.42 -13.52 -13.69
CA SER A 158 -16.36 -14.53 -13.56
C SER A 158 -15.05 -13.98 -12.96
N LYS A 159 -14.83 -12.66 -13.06
CA LYS A 159 -13.70 -11.94 -12.44
C LYS A 159 -14.04 -11.39 -11.05
N GLY A 160 -15.18 -11.76 -10.48
CA GLY A 160 -15.57 -11.42 -9.11
C GLY A 160 -16.44 -10.18 -8.98
N LEU A 161 -16.85 -9.53 -10.08
CA LEU A 161 -17.79 -8.41 -10.01
C LEU A 161 -19.20 -8.92 -9.68
N LYS A 162 -19.81 -8.41 -8.62
CA LYS A 162 -21.21 -8.74 -8.26
C LYS A 162 -22.03 -7.46 -8.19
N GLN A 163 -23.19 -7.46 -8.82
CA GLN A 163 -24.14 -6.37 -8.76
C GLN A 163 -24.90 -6.39 -7.42
N MET A 164 -25.11 -5.22 -6.81
CA MET A 164 -25.99 -5.06 -5.64
C MET A 164 -27.45 -5.22 -6.06
N ASN A 165 -28.25 -5.91 -5.24
CA ASN A 165 -29.70 -5.93 -5.36
C ASN A 165 -30.27 -4.95 -4.33
N SER A 166 -30.54 -3.72 -4.77
CA SER A 166 -30.89 -2.62 -3.86
C SER A 166 -32.40 -2.40 -3.75
N VAL A 167 -33.15 -2.57 -4.86
CA VAL A 167 -34.59 -2.25 -4.90
C VAL A 167 -35.40 -3.21 -4.03
N GLY A 168 -36.24 -2.65 -3.15
CA GLY A 168 -37.06 -3.39 -2.18
C GLY A 168 -36.35 -3.73 -0.87
N GLU A 169 -35.03 -3.56 -0.79
CA GLU A 169 -34.25 -3.76 0.43
C GLU A 169 -34.38 -2.57 1.39
N ILE A 170 -34.08 -2.81 2.66
CA ILE A 170 -34.00 -1.74 3.67
C ILE A 170 -32.81 -0.85 3.34
N PHE A 171 -32.99 0.47 3.41
CA PHE A 171 -31.89 1.40 3.18
C PHE A 171 -30.77 1.20 4.21
N ASN A 172 -29.54 0.96 3.73
CA ASN A 172 -28.35 0.86 4.55
C ASN A 172 -27.29 1.88 4.09
N PRO A 173 -26.90 2.87 4.91
CA PRO A 173 -25.86 3.85 4.56
C PRO A 173 -24.48 3.25 4.23
N GLU A 174 -24.17 2.04 4.69
CA GLU A 174 -22.91 1.36 4.37
C GLU A 174 -22.89 0.78 2.95
N LEU A 175 -24.07 0.57 2.35
CA LEU A 175 -24.22 -0.04 1.02
C LEU A 175 -24.76 0.94 -0.01
N HIS A 176 -25.57 1.90 0.45
CA HIS A 176 -26.41 2.75 -0.39
C HIS A 176 -26.14 4.24 -0.15
N GLU A 177 -26.18 5.00 -1.24
CA GLU A 177 -26.15 6.45 -1.26
C GLU A 177 -27.57 6.97 -1.60
N ALA A 178 -28.27 7.55 -0.63
CA ALA A 178 -29.61 8.09 -0.87
C ALA A 178 -29.52 9.42 -1.64
N ILE A 179 -30.03 9.45 -2.87
CA ILE A 179 -30.05 10.66 -3.71
C ILE A 179 -31.35 11.45 -3.51
N SER A 180 -32.46 10.77 -3.25
CA SER A 180 -33.75 11.41 -3.06
C SER A 180 -34.67 10.56 -2.17
N GLN A 181 -35.71 11.20 -1.66
CA GLN A 181 -36.79 10.54 -0.93
C GLN A 181 -38.12 10.82 -1.62
N ILE A 182 -38.97 9.81 -1.72
CA ILE A 182 -40.32 9.95 -2.29
C ILE A 182 -41.37 9.50 -1.28
N ALA A 183 -42.46 10.27 -1.16
CA ALA A 183 -43.57 9.88 -0.32
C ALA A 183 -44.25 8.64 -0.92
N VAL A 184 -44.31 7.56 -0.15
CA VAL A 184 -44.95 6.30 -0.56
C VAL A 184 -46.32 6.15 0.09
N GLN A 185 -47.30 5.66 -0.68
CA GLN A 185 -48.64 5.35 -0.15
C GLN A 185 -48.66 4.02 0.61
N ASP A 186 -47.74 3.13 0.27
CA ASP A 186 -47.58 1.83 0.90
C ASP A 186 -46.56 1.94 2.05
N GLU A 187 -47.04 1.79 3.29
CA GLU A 187 -46.21 1.81 4.50
C GLU A 187 -45.10 0.73 4.49
N THR A 188 -45.23 -0.35 3.71
CA THR A 188 -44.19 -1.38 3.60
C THR A 188 -42.93 -0.87 2.91
N LEU A 189 -43.05 0.17 2.07
CA LEU A 189 -41.95 0.78 1.32
C LEU A 189 -41.25 1.91 2.09
N LYS A 190 -41.77 2.31 3.24
CA LYS A 190 -41.19 3.36 4.07
C LYS A 190 -39.84 2.91 4.65
N GLY A 191 -38.81 3.73 4.43
CA GLY A 191 -37.42 3.42 4.80
C GLY A 191 -36.76 2.35 3.92
N ARG A 192 -37.42 1.91 2.83
CA ARG A 192 -36.85 0.99 1.85
C ARG A 192 -36.44 1.70 0.58
N VAL A 193 -35.56 1.07 -0.18
CA VAL A 193 -35.18 1.53 -1.51
C VAL A 193 -36.34 1.27 -2.46
N THR A 194 -36.91 2.34 -3.00
CA THR A 194 -38.00 2.29 -3.97
C THR A 194 -37.48 2.14 -5.40
N ASP A 195 -36.32 2.73 -5.68
CA ASP A 195 -35.70 2.69 -7.00
C ASP A 195 -34.17 2.82 -6.90
N GLU A 196 -33.47 2.28 -7.90
CA GLU A 196 -32.01 2.34 -8.03
C GLU A 196 -31.65 3.12 -9.30
N ILE A 197 -31.11 4.32 -9.12
CA ILE A 197 -30.71 5.20 -10.23
C ILE A 197 -29.42 4.66 -10.88
N GLU A 198 -28.53 4.16 -10.03
CA GLU A 198 -27.20 3.75 -10.42
C GLU A 198 -26.81 2.52 -9.62
N CYS A 199 -26.60 1.39 -10.30
CA CYS A 199 -26.31 0.12 -9.65
C CYS A 199 -25.05 0.18 -8.79
N GLY A 200 -25.13 -0.40 -7.60
CA GLY A 200 -23.96 -0.66 -6.77
C GLY A 200 -23.24 -1.94 -7.17
N TYR A 201 -21.95 -2.03 -6.85
CA TYR A 201 -21.11 -3.17 -7.21
C TYR A 201 -20.13 -3.55 -6.11
N TYR A 202 -19.97 -4.86 -5.94
CA TYR A 202 -18.90 -5.49 -5.20
C TYR A 202 -17.86 -6.04 -6.17
N LEU A 203 -16.59 -5.96 -5.80
CA LEU A 203 -15.53 -6.76 -6.39
C LEU A 203 -15.05 -7.75 -5.32
N ASN A 204 -15.31 -9.02 -5.55
CA ASN A 204 -15.22 -10.07 -4.53
C ASN A 204 -16.08 -9.70 -3.31
N GLU A 205 -15.45 -9.39 -2.18
CA GLU A 205 -16.12 -9.02 -0.93
C GLU A 205 -16.03 -7.51 -0.64
N LYS A 206 -15.39 -6.73 -1.52
CA LYS A 206 -15.18 -5.29 -1.31
C LYS A 206 -16.17 -4.47 -2.12
N ILE A 207 -16.79 -3.47 -1.49
CA ILE A 207 -17.59 -2.46 -2.18
C ILE A 207 -16.65 -1.60 -3.03
N ILE A 208 -16.90 -1.56 -4.33
CA ILE A 208 -16.18 -0.67 -5.26
C ILE A 208 -17.05 0.52 -5.68
N ARG A 209 -18.37 0.42 -5.48
CA ARG A 209 -19.34 1.47 -5.78
C ARG A 209 -20.61 1.23 -4.97
N HIS A 210 -21.03 2.22 -4.21
CA HIS A 210 -22.33 2.22 -3.53
C HIS A 210 -23.46 2.37 -4.53
N ALA A 211 -24.61 1.75 -4.23
CA ALA A 211 -25.81 1.93 -5.05
C ALA A 211 -26.42 3.31 -4.77
N LYS A 212 -26.71 4.08 -5.82
CA LYS A 212 -27.43 5.34 -5.66
C LYS A 212 -28.93 5.07 -5.75
N VAL A 213 -29.64 5.39 -4.68
CA VAL A 213 -31.00 4.93 -4.46
C VAL A 213 -31.96 6.06 -4.15
N VAL A 214 -33.24 5.80 -4.43
CA VAL A 214 -34.37 6.59 -3.94
C VAL A 214 -35.00 5.83 -2.79
N VAL A 215 -35.28 6.52 -1.69
CA VAL A 215 -35.84 5.90 -0.47
C VAL A 215 -37.28 6.35 -0.26
N GLY A 216 -38.16 5.41 0.13
CA GLY A 216 -39.54 5.75 0.50
C GLY A 216 -39.58 6.48 1.84
N SER A 217 -40.25 7.62 1.90
CA SER A 217 -40.53 8.39 3.14
C SER A 217 -41.98 8.30 3.60
#